data_AF-A0A226DJR5-F1
#
_entry.id   AF-A0A226DJR5-F1
#
_cell.length_a   1.000
_cell.length_b   1.000
_cell.length_c   1.000
_cell.angle_alpha   90.00
_cell.angle_beta   90.00
_cell.angle_gamma   90.00
#
_symmetry.space_group_name_H-M   'P 1'
#
loop_
_entity.id
_entity.type
_entity.pdbx_description
1 polymer ?
#
loop_
_entity_poly.entity_id
_entity_poly.type
_entity_poly.pdbx_seq_one_letter_code
_entity_poly.pdbx_strand_id
1 'polypeptide(L)'
;MTRLSKPSMVKLNIRDYAYHFPLRLYAKLAYISLLYRVDRCIRVIPKSESSDIHMINTNGNCINIYSRENCVGQFIRVQTSRFSEHVRNMAGHRWEDDILVDHEKMIVGSIGPCLEKCDPQNWVGMRKDIPTNVTLYSNVGYNGTEYTYSIPGMQCITIPLLIASIKISGTATTTCVELHGDPSCGGNSVQLRPGYPQLYFLWGWGFHRGQDVATLTQSISLCGYSCPAVTTKPTHKTMTPTTKTTVLEEPVTNQSKFHVHENVNDSQGEEQTLHLPVWAILLIILGILSIMGLAGFAGVYFFPRYRNEHLPSYEVALLYRVDRCIRVIPKSESSDIHMINTNGNCINIYSRENCVGQFIRVQTSRFSEHVRNMAGHRWEDDILVDHEKMIVGSIGPCLEKCDPQNWVGMRKDIPTNVTLYSNVGYNGTEYTYSIPGMQCITIPLLIASIKISGTATTTCVELHGDPSCGGNSVQLRPGYPQLYFLWGWGFHRGQDVATLTQSISLCGYSCPAVTTKPTHKTMTPTTKTTVLEEPVTNQSKFHVHENVNDSQGEEQTLHLPVWAILLIILGILSIMGLAGFAGVYFFPRYRNEHLPSYEVGRAVIYKSQSENL
;
A
#
# COMPACT_ATOMS: atom_id res chain seq x y z
N MET A 1 16.22 -68.14 -0.99
CA MET A 1 15.35 -67.43 -0.04
C MET A 1 15.97 -66.07 0.26
N THR A 2 15.62 -65.06 -0.53
CA THR A 2 16.23 -63.74 -0.52
C THR A 2 15.28 -62.78 0.22
N ARG A 3 15.72 -62.26 1.38
CA ARG A 3 14.97 -61.28 2.17
C ARG A 3 14.96 -59.94 1.43
N LEU A 4 13.78 -59.53 0.96
CA LEU A 4 13.50 -58.16 0.52
C LEU A 4 13.43 -57.25 1.76
N SER A 5 14.35 -56.28 1.82
CA SER A 5 14.33 -55.20 2.81
C SER A 5 13.18 -54.24 2.53
N LYS A 6 12.43 -53.88 3.57
CA LYS A 6 11.38 -52.85 3.52
C LYS A 6 12.02 -51.48 3.22
N PRO A 7 11.43 -50.65 2.33
CA PRO A 7 11.89 -49.28 2.13
C PRO A 7 11.57 -48.44 3.38
N SER A 8 12.56 -47.71 3.87
CA SER A 8 12.38 -46.73 4.94
C SER A 8 11.63 -45.52 4.40
N MET A 9 10.48 -45.20 5.01
CA MET A 9 9.82 -43.91 4.85
C MET A 9 10.71 -42.83 5.47
N VAL A 10 11.39 -42.07 4.62
CA VAL A 10 11.94 -40.76 5.00
C VAL A 10 10.74 -39.84 5.25
N LYS A 11 10.47 -39.52 6.52
CA LYS A 11 9.58 -38.41 6.89
C LYS A 11 10.24 -37.12 6.40
N LEU A 12 9.81 -36.62 5.25
CA LEU A 12 10.07 -35.26 4.81
C LEU A 12 9.35 -34.30 5.75
N ASN A 13 10.14 -33.60 6.57
CA ASN A 13 9.65 -32.56 7.47
C ASN A 13 9.32 -31.32 6.62
N ILE A 14 8.03 -31.02 6.44
CA ILE A 14 7.49 -29.94 5.59
C ILE A 14 7.79 -28.53 6.15
N ARG A 15 8.55 -28.41 7.25
CA ARG A 15 8.87 -27.12 7.88
C ARG A 15 9.99 -26.32 7.21
N ASP A 16 10.77 -26.89 6.28
CA ASP A 16 11.91 -26.20 5.65
C ASP A 16 11.68 -25.73 4.20
N TYR A 17 10.47 -25.87 3.65
CA TYR A 17 10.08 -25.16 2.41
C TYR A 17 9.68 -23.72 2.74
N ALA A 18 10.61 -22.94 3.29
CA ALA A 18 10.56 -21.50 3.14
C ALA A 18 10.75 -21.23 1.64
N TYR A 19 9.64 -20.95 0.96
CA TYR A 19 9.59 -20.67 -0.46
C TYR A 19 10.73 -19.74 -0.91
N HIS A 20 11.73 -20.30 -1.61
CA HIS A 20 12.65 -19.53 -2.43
C HIS A 20 11.90 -19.04 -3.68
N PHE A 21 10.91 -18.17 -3.49
CA PHE A 21 10.38 -17.41 -4.61
C PHE A 21 11.47 -16.45 -5.07
N PRO A 22 11.86 -16.46 -6.36
CA PRO A 22 12.79 -15.47 -6.88
C PRO A 22 12.25 -14.07 -6.56
N LEU A 23 13.14 -13.19 -6.13
CA LEU A 23 12.82 -11.80 -5.78
C LEU A 23 12.16 -11.12 -6.97
N ARG A 24 10.84 -10.88 -6.90
CA ARG A 24 10.04 -10.29 -7.96
C ARG A 24 9.73 -8.85 -7.60
N LEU A 25 10.21 -7.92 -8.42
CA LEU A 25 9.89 -6.51 -8.33
C LEU A 25 8.89 -6.15 -9.42
N TYR A 26 7.75 -5.57 -9.06
CA TYR A 26 6.87 -4.93 -10.05
C TYR A 26 7.00 -3.42 -9.95
N ALA A 27 7.53 -2.80 -11.01
CA ALA A 27 7.55 -1.34 -11.15
C ALA A 27 6.41 -0.92 -12.08
N LYS A 28 5.47 -0.11 -11.57
CA LYS A 28 4.39 0.46 -12.39
C LYS A 28 4.78 1.86 -12.90
N LEU A 29 5.04 1.95 -14.20
CA LEU A 29 5.38 3.17 -14.93
C LEU A 29 4.15 3.61 -15.74
N ALA A 30 3.35 4.56 -15.22
CA ALA A 30 2.09 5.10 -15.76
C ALA A 30 1.02 4.06 -16.20
N TYR A 31 1.35 3.09 -17.06
CA TYR A 31 0.50 2.01 -17.56
C TYR A 31 1.22 0.66 -17.78
N ILE A 32 2.55 0.58 -17.60
CA ILE A 32 3.32 -0.65 -17.81
C ILE A 32 3.83 -1.19 -16.45
N SER A 33 3.58 -2.47 -16.20
CA SER A 33 4.15 -3.20 -15.06
C SER A 33 5.36 -3.99 -15.54
N LEU A 34 6.56 -3.63 -15.07
CA LEU A 34 7.79 -4.35 -15.38
C LEU A 34 8.13 -5.29 -14.23
N LEU A 35 8.34 -6.58 -14.54
CA LEU A 35 8.72 -7.60 -13.59
C LEU A 35 10.23 -7.85 -13.64
N TYR A 36 10.94 -7.57 -12.56
CA TYR A 36 12.37 -7.85 -12.46
C TYR A 36 12.68 -8.95 -11.45
N ARG A 37 13.73 -9.73 -11.76
CA ARG A 37 14.41 -10.57 -10.78
C ARG A 37 15.55 -9.77 -10.15
N VAL A 38 15.50 -9.52 -8.84
CA VAL A 38 16.52 -8.69 -8.15
C VAL A 38 17.53 -9.54 -7.37
N ASP A 39 17.87 -10.72 -7.88
CA ASP A 39 18.98 -11.53 -7.37
C ASP A 39 20.35 -10.94 -7.73
N ARG A 40 20.37 -9.93 -8.61
CA ARG A 40 21.54 -9.17 -9.05
C ARG A 40 21.18 -7.69 -9.18
N CYS A 41 22.20 -6.85 -9.29
CA CYS A 41 22.01 -5.44 -9.59
C CYS A 41 21.33 -5.26 -10.95
N ILE A 42 20.17 -4.58 -10.95
CA ILE A 42 19.52 -4.06 -12.15
C ILE A 42 20.12 -2.68 -12.40
N ARG A 43 21.11 -2.65 -13.30
CA ARG A 43 21.98 -1.48 -13.49
C ARG A 43 21.25 -0.22 -13.90
N VAL A 44 20.17 -0.33 -14.66
CA VAL A 44 19.40 0.80 -15.16
C VAL A 44 17.93 0.45 -15.06
N ILE A 45 17.15 1.28 -14.35
CA ILE A 45 15.70 1.21 -14.42
C ILE A 45 15.25 2.06 -15.61
N PRO A 46 14.47 1.50 -16.57
CA PRO A 46 13.91 2.27 -17.67
C PRO A 46 13.14 3.47 -17.13
N LYS A 47 13.52 4.66 -17.58
CA LYS A 47 12.80 5.89 -17.26
C LYS A 47 11.51 5.89 -18.06
N SER A 48 10.37 6.10 -17.41
CA SER A 48 9.16 6.52 -18.12
C SER A 48 9.36 7.94 -18.65
N GLU A 49 8.49 8.39 -19.56
CA GLU A 49 8.43 9.81 -19.95
C GLU A 49 8.21 10.72 -18.73
N SER A 50 7.48 10.26 -17.70
CA SER A 50 7.36 10.94 -16.40
C SER A 50 8.59 10.76 -15.49
N SER A 51 9.47 9.82 -15.80
CA SER A 51 10.58 9.32 -14.97
C SER A 51 10.17 8.84 -13.57
N ASP A 52 8.87 8.63 -13.34
CA ASP A 52 8.31 8.35 -12.01
C ASP A 52 7.96 6.88 -11.84
N ILE A 53 8.60 6.26 -10.84
CA ILE A 53 8.18 4.96 -10.32
C ILE A 53 7.07 5.21 -9.31
N HIS A 54 5.82 4.92 -9.69
CA HIS A 54 4.68 5.16 -8.80
C HIS A 54 4.55 4.10 -7.70
N MET A 55 4.93 2.87 -8.01
CA MET A 55 4.75 1.73 -7.13
C MET A 55 5.84 0.70 -7.34
N ILE A 56 6.35 0.18 -6.23
CA ILE A 56 7.24 -0.97 -6.14
C ILE A 56 6.51 -2.06 -5.37
N ASN A 57 6.24 -3.20 -6.01
CA ASN A 57 5.75 -4.39 -5.32
C ASN A 57 6.90 -5.37 -5.08
N THR A 58 7.06 -5.82 -3.83
CA THR A 58 8.06 -6.80 -3.39
C THR A 58 7.35 -7.97 -2.71
N ASN A 59 7.89 -9.17 -2.83
CA ASN A 59 7.38 -10.35 -2.14
C ASN A 59 7.83 -10.43 -0.66
N GLY A 60 7.90 -9.29 0.05
CA GLY A 60 8.40 -9.18 1.44
C GLY A 60 9.92 -9.26 1.57
N ASN A 61 10.63 -9.39 0.45
CA ASN A 61 12.08 -9.41 0.38
C ASN A 61 12.65 -8.00 0.42
N CYS A 62 13.87 -7.91 0.92
CA CYS A 62 14.60 -6.66 1.03
C CYS A 62 15.25 -6.30 -0.32
N ILE A 63 15.10 -5.04 -0.74
CA ILE A 63 15.79 -4.45 -1.90
C ILE A 63 16.51 -3.15 -1.52
N ASN A 64 17.59 -2.84 -2.23
CA ASN A 64 18.23 -1.53 -2.18
C ASN A 64 17.85 -0.73 -3.43
N ILE A 65 17.39 0.50 -3.23
CA ILE A 65 17.02 1.44 -4.30
C ILE A 65 18.08 2.53 -4.35
N TYR A 66 18.74 2.68 -5.49
CA TYR A 66 19.83 3.63 -5.68
C TYR A 66 19.36 4.80 -6.55
N SER A 67 19.80 6.01 -6.21
CA SER A 67 19.51 7.20 -7.04
C SER A 67 20.33 7.25 -8.33
N ARG A 68 21.44 6.49 -8.38
CA ARG A 68 22.32 6.37 -9.54
C ARG A 68 22.19 5.01 -10.19
N GLU A 69 22.64 4.89 -11.43
CA GLU A 69 22.74 3.62 -12.15
C GLU A 69 23.84 2.73 -11.54
N ASN A 70 23.87 1.45 -11.93
CA ASN A 70 24.88 0.45 -11.58
C ASN A 70 24.97 0.06 -10.09
N CYS A 71 23.93 0.32 -9.29
CA CYS A 71 23.86 0.02 -7.86
C CYS A 71 25.02 0.62 -7.07
N VAL A 72 25.41 1.85 -7.42
CA VAL A 72 26.47 2.59 -6.74
C VAL A 72 25.93 3.85 -6.06
N GLY A 73 26.64 4.29 -5.03
CA GLY A 73 26.30 5.50 -4.28
C GLY A 73 25.29 5.22 -3.17
N GLN A 74 24.55 6.27 -2.81
CA GLN A 74 23.56 6.22 -1.73
C GLN A 74 22.35 5.39 -2.15
N PHE A 75 21.80 4.66 -1.19
CA PHE A 75 20.64 3.83 -1.40
C PHE A 75 19.66 3.89 -0.23
N ILE A 76 18.43 3.52 -0.54
CA ILE A 76 17.36 3.29 0.41
C ILE A 76 17.15 1.78 0.50
N ARG A 77 17.25 1.25 1.71
CA ARG A 77 16.93 -0.14 2.02
C ARG A 77 15.42 -0.25 2.20
N VAL A 78 14.72 -0.79 1.21
CA VAL A 78 13.27 -1.03 1.28
C VAL A 78 13.02 -2.46 1.71
N GLN A 79 12.24 -2.60 2.77
CA GLN A 79 11.78 -3.89 3.23
C GLN A 79 10.31 -3.80 3.63
N THR A 80 9.46 -4.40 2.81
CA THR A 80 8.03 -4.32 3.03
C THR A 80 7.53 -5.41 3.98
N SER A 81 6.41 -5.16 4.64
CA SER A 81 5.76 -6.15 5.50
C SER A 81 4.93 -7.15 4.70
N ARG A 82 4.56 -8.28 5.32
CA ARG A 82 3.60 -9.23 4.75
C ARG A 82 2.20 -8.65 4.46
N PHE A 83 1.84 -7.54 5.10
CA PHE A 83 0.52 -6.93 4.93
C PHE A 83 0.50 -5.86 3.84
N SER A 84 1.67 -5.37 3.45
CA SER A 84 1.81 -4.35 2.42
C SER A 84 2.97 -4.73 1.52
N GLU A 85 2.71 -5.57 0.53
CA GLU A 85 3.73 -5.97 -0.45
C GLU A 85 4.19 -4.79 -1.34
N HIS A 86 3.49 -3.66 -1.31
CA HIS A 86 3.78 -2.52 -2.17
C HIS A 86 4.19 -1.27 -1.41
N VAL A 87 5.22 -0.59 -1.92
CA VAL A 87 5.51 0.82 -1.63
C VAL A 87 4.87 1.65 -2.73
N ARG A 88 3.84 2.41 -2.38
CA ARG A 88 3.18 3.40 -3.25
C ARG A 88 3.70 4.78 -2.92
N ASN A 89 3.63 5.68 -3.90
CA ASN A 89 4.05 7.07 -3.76
C ASN A 89 5.50 7.09 -3.26
N MET A 90 6.44 6.77 -4.17
CA MET A 90 7.89 6.81 -3.93
C MET A 90 8.37 8.26 -3.72
N ALA A 91 7.79 8.91 -2.73
CA ALA A 91 8.06 10.26 -2.28
C ALA A 91 8.78 10.17 -0.94
N GLY A 92 9.92 10.82 -0.83
CA GLY A 92 10.67 10.92 0.41
C GLY A 92 9.94 11.78 1.44
N HIS A 93 10.08 11.41 2.71
CA HIS A 93 9.61 12.19 3.85
C HIS A 93 10.80 12.59 4.71
N ARG A 94 11.06 13.88 4.84
CA ARG A 94 12.10 14.42 5.73
C ARG A 94 11.62 15.68 6.42
N TRP A 95 12.38 16.14 7.41
CA TRP A 95 12.07 17.33 8.18
C TRP A 95 13.22 18.33 8.07
N GLU A 96 12.89 19.57 7.75
CA GLU A 96 13.79 20.73 7.79
C GLU A 96 13.20 21.73 8.78
N ASP A 97 13.93 22.02 9.86
CA ASP A 97 13.49 23.00 10.87
C ASP A 97 12.07 22.76 11.38
N ASP A 98 11.74 21.51 11.69
CA ASP A 98 10.40 21.05 12.10
C ASP A 98 9.28 21.30 11.09
N ILE A 99 9.61 21.50 9.82
CA ILE A 99 8.67 21.51 8.70
C ILE A 99 8.79 20.18 7.94
N LEU A 100 7.67 19.50 7.77
CA LEU A 100 7.59 18.28 6.97
C LEU A 100 7.77 18.65 5.49
N VAL A 101 8.85 18.15 4.90
CA VAL A 101 9.02 18.07 3.45
C VAL A 101 8.52 16.68 3.04
N ASP A 102 7.25 16.62 2.65
CA ASP A 102 6.64 15.44 2.04
C ASP A 102 6.65 15.57 0.51
N HIS A 103 6.31 14.49 -0.20
CA HIS A 103 6.26 14.49 -1.68
C HIS A 103 7.59 14.75 -2.39
N GLU A 104 8.74 14.63 -1.72
CA GLU A 104 10.05 14.78 -2.36
C GLU A 104 10.24 13.67 -3.41
N LYS A 105 10.29 14.04 -4.69
CA LYS A 105 10.41 13.09 -5.80
C LYS A 105 11.68 12.25 -5.65
N MET A 106 11.52 10.95 -5.45
CA MET A 106 12.66 10.04 -5.40
C MET A 106 13.12 9.68 -6.81
N ILE A 107 14.40 9.89 -7.09
CA ILE A 107 15.05 9.42 -8.30
C ILE A 107 15.49 7.98 -8.09
N VAL A 108 15.12 7.09 -9.01
CA VAL A 108 15.53 5.68 -8.99
C VAL A 108 16.33 5.37 -10.25
N GLY A 109 17.65 5.26 -10.10
CA GLY A 109 18.58 4.92 -11.18
C GLY A 109 18.81 3.41 -11.32
N SER A 110 18.89 2.69 -10.20
CA SER A 110 19.09 1.24 -10.18
C SER A 110 18.50 0.60 -8.94
N ILE A 111 18.29 -0.72 -8.98
CA ILE A 111 17.77 -1.51 -7.86
C ILE A 111 18.62 -2.76 -7.73
N GLY A 112 19.02 -3.10 -6.50
CA GLY A 112 19.85 -4.27 -6.20
C GLY A 112 19.34 -5.07 -5.01
N PRO A 113 19.90 -6.27 -4.77
CA PRO A 113 19.65 -7.01 -3.56
C PRO A 113 20.13 -6.22 -2.34
N CYS A 114 19.47 -6.41 -1.19
CA CYS A 114 19.97 -5.83 0.05
C CYS A 114 21.33 -6.40 0.44
N LEU A 115 22.18 -5.52 0.95
CA LEU A 115 23.42 -5.92 1.61
C LEU A 115 23.10 -6.68 2.91
N GLU A 116 24.05 -7.50 3.37
CA GLU A 116 23.94 -8.14 4.67
C GLU A 116 23.73 -7.09 5.77
N LYS A 117 23.01 -7.44 6.85
CA LYS A 117 22.66 -6.51 7.93
C LYS A 117 23.89 -5.74 8.42
N CYS A 118 25.03 -6.43 8.56
CA CYS A 118 26.25 -5.85 9.09
C CYS A 118 27.25 -5.32 8.04
N ASP A 119 26.84 -5.17 6.78
CA ASP A 119 27.67 -4.49 5.78
C ASP A 119 27.83 -3.00 6.15
N PRO A 120 29.06 -2.50 6.32
CA PRO A 120 29.31 -1.10 6.69
C PRO A 120 28.64 -0.08 5.77
N GLN A 121 28.41 -0.43 4.50
CA GLN A 121 27.72 0.44 3.53
C GLN A 121 26.30 0.81 3.96
N ASN A 122 25.63 -0.02 4.77
CA ASN A 122 24.29 0.30 5.29
C ASN A 122 24.26 1.55 6.17
N TRP A 123 25.39 1.96 6.75
CA TRP A 123 25.51 3.14 7.61
C TRP A 123 26.70 4.03 7.26
N VAL A 124 27.20 3.95 6.02
CA VAL A 124 28.21 4.90 5.52
C VAL A 124 27.68 6.33 5.65
N GLY A 125 28.54 7.23 6.14
CA GLY A 125 28.21 8.64 6.38
C GLY A 125 27.49 8.93 7.69
N MET A 126 27.03 7.90 8.41
CA MET A 126 26.30 8.08 9.66
C MET A 126 27.20 8.66 10.76
N ARG A 127 26.74 9.75 11.39
CA ARG A 127 27.42 10.38 12.51
C ARG A 127 26.96 9.77 13.83
N LYS A 128 27.88 9.06 14.51
CA LYS A 128 27.64 8.45 15.83
C LYS A 128 27.89 9.41 16.99
N ASP A 129 28.57 10.51 16.71
CA ASP A 129 28.96 11.53 17.66
C ASP A 129 27.87 12.58 17.93
N ILE A 130 26.85 12.65 17.06
CA ILE A 130 25.67 13.50 17.26
C ILE A 130 24.48 12.62 17.67
N PRO A 131 23.79 12.93 18.79
CA PRO A 131 22.54 12.28 19.14
C PRO A 131 21.49 12.46 18.03
N THR A 132 20.84 11.37 17.63
CA THR A 132 19.71 11.44 16.70
C THR A 132 18.42 11.55 17.48
N ASN A 133 17.61 12.57 17.17
CA ASN A 133 16.26 12.68 17.70
C ASN A 133 15.30 11.88 16.81
N VAL A 134 14.50 11.04 17.46
CA VAL A 134 13.44 10.25 16.82
C VAL A 134 12.15 10.50 17.54
N THR A 135 11.11 10.84 16.79
CA THR A 135 9.76 11.01 17.30
C THR A 135 8.87 9.92 16.73
N LEU A 136 8.22 9.17 17.61
CA LEU A 136 7.34 8.05 17.29
C LEU A 136 5.89 8.45 17.59
N TYR A 137 4.98 8.08 16.70
CA TYR A 137 3.56 8.43 16.80
C TYR A 137 2.69 7.17 16.85
N SER A 138 1.68 7.16 17.72
CA SER A 138 0.75 6.02 17.83
C SER A 138 -0.19 5.87 16.63
N ASN A 139 -0.36 6.92 15.81
CA ASN A 139 -1.19 6.88 14.61
C ASN A 139 -0.38 7.18 13.34
N VAL A 140 -1.00 6.87 12.20
CA VAL A 140 -0.45 7.18 10.86
C VAL A 140 -0.50 8.69 10.62
N GLY A 141 0.33 9.19 9.70
CA GLY A 141 0.31 10.62 9.34
C GLY A 141 0.89 11.54 10.41
N TYR A 142 1.78 11.05 11.28
CA TYR A 142 2.40 11.84 12.36
C TYR A 142 1.41 12.36 13.39
N ASN A 143 0.35 11.59 13.66
CA ASN A 143 -0.74 11.95 14.57
C ASN A 143 -0.78 11.08 15.82
N GLY A 144 -1.53 11.52 16.83
CA GLY A 144 -1.78 10.75 18.06
C GLY A 144 -0.78 11.05 19.17
N THR A 145 -0.54 10.08 20.04
CA THR A 145 0.40 10.21 21.15
C THR A 145 1.82 10.21 20.60
N GLU A 146 2.59 11.20 21.01
CA GLU A 146 3.97 11.41 20.59
C GLU A 146 4.95 10.89 21.64
N TYR A 147 5.99 10.20 21.20
CA TYR A 147 7.13 9.77 22.02
C TYR A 147 8.44 10.19 21.35
N THR A 148 9.13 11.17 21.93
CA THR A 148 10.39 11.69 21.41
C THR A 148 11.57 11.16 22.22
N TYR A 149 12.56 10.61 21.51
CA TYR A 149 13.78 10.03 22.05
C TYR A 149 15.00 10.68 21.43
N SER A 150 16.01 10.95 22.25
CA SER A 150 17.35 11.29 21.77
C SER A 150 18.24 10.06 21.93
N ILE A 151 18.81 9.56 20.83
CA ILE A 151 19.62 8.34 20.80
C ILE A 151 21.09 8.73 20.68
N PRO A 152 21.85 8.83 21.79
CA PRO A 152 23.28 9.12 21.74
C PRO A 152 24.08 7.84 21.47
N GLY A 153 24.99 7.90 20.49
CA GLY A 153 25.91 6.80 20.19
C GLY A 153 25.22 5.46 19.92
N MET A 154 25.76 4.38 20.47
CA MET A 154 25.26 3.01 20.27
C MET A 154 24.37 2.58 21.45
N GLN A 155 23.30 3.34 21.72
CA GLN A 155 22.31 2.98 22.73
C GLN A 155 21.14 2.21 22.12
N CYS A 156 20.56 1.32 22.92
CA CYS A 156 19.27 0.71 22.66
C CYS A 156 18.21 1.31 23.59
N ILE A 157 17.10 1.77 23.03
CA ILE A 157 16.01 2.36 23.80
C ILE A 157 14.76 1.52 23.59
N THR A 158 14.18 1.00 24.66
CA THR A 158 12.86 0.35 24.64
C THR A 158 11.79 1.42 24.43
N ILE A 159 10.83 1.12 23.56
CA ILE A 159 9.76 2.04 23.15
C ILE A 159 8.39 1.39 23.39
N PRO A 160 7.30 2.18 23.49
CA PRO A 160 5.97 1.62 23.61
C PRO A 160 5.61 0.83 22.34
N LEU A 161 4.73 -0.16 22.53
CA LEU A 161 4.17 -0.94 21.44
C LEU A 161 3.27 -0.07 20.55
N LEU A 162 3.09 -0.49 19.29
CA LEU A 162 2.11 0.07 18.35
C LEU A 162 2.43 1.49 17.86
N ILE A 163 3.64 1.67 17.34
CA ILE A 163 4.02 2.90 16.64
C ILE A 163 3.58 2.81 15.17
N ALA A 164 2.82 3.78 14.69
CA ALA A 164 2.29 3.78 13.33
C ALA A 164 3.01 4.74 12.39
N SER A 165 3.72 5.75 12.89
CA SER A 165 4.59 6.60 12.07
C SER A 165 5.83 7.11 12.84
N ILE A 166 6.84 7.56 12.10
CA ILE A 166 8.14 7.96 12.64
C ILE A 166 8.68 9.23 11.96
N LYS A 167 9.19 10.16 12.78
CA LYS A 167 9.99 11.31 12.36
C LYS A 167 11.43 11.11 12.83
N ILE A 168 12.38 11.31 11.93
CA ILE A 168 13.82 11.10 12.18
C ILE A 168 14.55 12.40 11.88
N SER A 169 15.34 12.91 12.83
CA SER A 169 16.14 14.12 12.63
C SER A 169 17.36 13.89 11.73
N GLY A 170 17.87 14.95 11.10
CA GLY A 170 19.05 14.92 10.25
C GLY A 170 18.73 14.56 8.80
N THR A 171 19.69 13.97 8.10
CA THR A 171 19.57 13.71 6.64
C THR A 171 19.66 12.23 6.32
N ALA A 172 19.29 11.89 5.08
CA ALA A 172 19.44 10.54 4.53
C ALA A 172 20.89 10.03 4.59
N THR A 173 21.90 10.91 4.69
CA THR A 173 23.32 10.53 4.66
C THR A 173 23.93 10.47 6.05
N THR A 174 23.50 11.36 6.95
CA THR A 174 24.08 11.51 8.30
C THR A 174 23.39 10.65 9.35
N THR A 175 22.17 10.19 9.08
CA THR A 175 21.32 9.53 10.07
C THR A 175 20.79 8.20 9.54
N CYS A 176 20.83 7.17 10.40
CA CYS A 176 20.20 5.88 10.14
C CYS A 176 19.77 5.27 11.48
N VAL A 177 18.51 4.84 11.56
CA VAL A 177 17.93 4.20 12.74
C VAL A 177 17.46 2.79 12.41
N GLU A 178 17.49 1.91 13.41
CA GLU A 178 16.95 0.56 13.34
C GLU A 178 15.78 0.43 14.31
N LEU A 179 14.62 0.03 13.78
CA LEU A 179 13.48 -0.44 14.59
C LEU A 179 13.61 -1.95 14.77
N HIS A 180 13.51 -2.43 16.02
CA HIS A 180 13.72 -3.85 16.36
C HIS A 180 12.46 -4.45 16.95
N GLY A 181 12.15 -5.69 16.55
CA GLY A 181 11.04 -6.46 17.13
C GLY A 181 11.29 -6.97 18.56
N ASP A 182 12.51 -6.81 19.09
CA ASP A 182 12.92 -7.26 20.42
C ASP A 182 13.28 -6.04 21.31
N PRO A 183 12.95 -6.02 22.62
CA PRO A 183 13.22 -4.88 23.49
C PRO A 183 14.71 -4.63 23.77
N SER A 184 15.60 -5.58 23.47
CA SER A 184 17.06 -5.48 23.66
C SER A 184 17.83 -4.99 22.43
N CYS A 185 17.12 -4.52 21.40
CA CYS A 185 17.67 -4.24 20.05
C CYS A 185 18.38 -5.45 19.44
N GLY A 186 17.92 -6.64 19.82
CA GLY A 186 18.26 -7.91 19.21
C GLY A 186 17.28 -8.29 18.10
N GLY A 187 17.48 -9.48 17.53
CA GLY A 187 16.53 -10.08 16.60
C GLY A 187 16.39 -9.35 15.26
N ASN A 188 15.17 -9.40 14.71
CA ASN A 188 14.85 -8.83 13.41
C ASN A 188 14.67 -7.31 13.52
N SER A 189 15.18 -6.59 12.51
CA SER A 189 15.13 -5.14 12.48
C SER A 189 14.83 -4.62 11.07
N VAL A 190 14.39 -3.36 10.99
CA VAL A 190 14.26 -2.60 9.75
C VAL A 190 15.04 -1.29 9.88
N GLN A 191 15.79 -0.93 8.83
CA GLN A 191 16.59 0.29 8.79
C GLN A 191 15.82 1.41 8.11
N LEU A 192 15.76 2.57 8.74
CA LEU A 192 15.06 3.75 8.25
C LEU A 192 15.99 4.96 8.30
N ARG A 193 15.84 5.87 7.33
CA ARG A 193 16.56 7.14 7.28
C ARG A 193 15.59 8.28 6.96
N PRO A 194 15.93 9.53 7.29
CA PRO A 194 15.21 10.69 6.74
C PRO A 194 15.18 10.62 5.22
N GLY A 195 14.05 10.99 4.60
CA GLY A 195 13.84 10.94 3.16
C GLY A 195 13.37 9.57 2.64
N TYR A 196 13.21 8.56 3.51
CA TYR A 196 12.58 7.31 3.11
C TYR A 196 11.09 7.52 2.80
N PRO A 197 10.49 6.71 1.89
CA PRO A 197 9.07 6.82 1.59
C PRO A 197 8.22 6.28 2.73
N GLN A 198 6.97 6.73 2.83
CA GLN A 198 5.98 6.16 3.75
C GLN A 198 6.40 6.10 5.24
N LEU A 199 7.24 7.02 5.72
CA LEU A 199 7.53 7.10 7.17
C LEU A 199 6.29 7.47 8.00
N TYR A 200 5.26 8.01 7.35
CA TYR A 200 3.93 8.24 7.91
C TYR A 200 3.09 6.95 8.10
N PHE A 201 3.56 5.79 7.61
CA PHE A 201 2.83 4.52 7.62
C PHE A 201 3.77 3.32 7.82
N LEU A 202 4.21 3.10 9.06
CA LEU A 202 5.13 2.01 9.43
C LEU A 202 4.56 0.59 9.22
N TRP A 203 3.26 0.45 9.03
CA TRP A 203 2.63 -0.82 8.61
C TRP A 203 3.13 -1.30 7.25
N GLY A 204 3.56 -0.38 6.38
CA GLY A 204 4.19 -0.69 5.11
C GLY A 204 5.55 -1.37 5.25
N TRP A 205 6.21 -1.16 6.38
CA TRP A 205 7.58 -1.59 6.65
C TRP A 205 7.60 -2.91 7.43
N GLY A 206 8.48 -3.82 7.05
CA GLY A 206 8.60 -5.15 7.66
C GLY A 206 10.00 -5.43 8.22
N PHE A 207 10.07 -6.25 9.27
CA PHE A 207 11.34 -6.78 9.77
C PHE A 207 11.89 -7.88 8.84
N HIS A 208 13.15 -8.31 9.02
CA HIS A 208 13.84 -9.32 8.18
C HIS A 208 12.91 -10.47 7.70
N ARG A 209 12.84 -10.69 6.36
CA ARG A 209 11.91 -11.62 5.65
C ARG A 209 10.42 -11.25 5.66
N GLY A 210 10.07 -10.03 6.06
CA GLY A 210 8.70 -9.50 5.97
C GLY A 210 7.71 -10.17 6.92
N GLN A 211 8.17 -11.00 7.87
CA GLN A 211 7.30 -11.81 8.71
C GLN A 211 6.42 -10.98 9.65
N ASP A 212 6.91 -9.81 10.05
CA ASP A 212 6.30 -8.91 11.02
C ASP A 212 6.38 -7.46 10.54
N VAL A 213 5.52 -6.61 11.09
CA VAL A 213 5.42 -5.17 10.75
C VAL A 213 6.25 -4.32 11.70
N ALA A 214 6.82 -3.23 11.18
CA ALA A 214 7.60 -2.29 11.96
C ALA A 214 6.79 -1.60 13.07
N THR A 215 5.45 -1.66 13.02
CA THR A 215 4.58 -1.13 14.08
C THR A 215 4.64 -1.91 15.39
N LEU A 216 5.21 -3.11 15.35
CA LEU A 216 5.45 -3.97 16.51
C LEU A 216 6.86 -3.85 17.06
N THR A 217 7.56 -2.79 16.67
CA THR A 217 8.86 -2.48 17.22
C THR A 217 8.76 -2.32 18.73
N GLN A 218 9.72 -2.90 19.44
CA GLN A 218 9.83 -2.84 20.90
C GLN A 218 11.03 -2.03 21.34
N SER A 219 11.99 -1.82 20.44
CA SER A 219 13.12 -0.94 20.71
C SER A 219 13.62 -0.23 19.44
N ILE A 220 14.42 0.80 19.66
CA ILE A 220 15.07 1.58 18.61
C ILE A 220 16.55 1.80 18.95
N SER A 221 17.40 1.80 17.93
CA SER A 221 18.81 2.16 18.05
C SER A 221 19.33 2.83 16.77
N LEU A 222 20.58 3.28 16.77
CA LEU A 222 21.27 3.66 15.53
C LEU A 222 21.68 2.43 14.72
N CYS A 223 21.73 2.57 13.39
CA CYS A 223 22.10 1.48 12.50
C CYS A 223 23.48 0.87 12.84
N GLY A 224 23.55 -0.45 12.76
CA GLY A 224 24.75 -1.22 13.10
C GLY A 224 24.95 -1.46 14.60
N TYR A 225 23.96 -1.15 15.46
CA TYR A 225 24.00 -1.42 16.91
C TYR A 225 24.39 -2.86 17.23
N SER A 226 23.72 -3.82 16.61
CA SER A 226 23.93 -5.25 16.85
C SER A 226 25.12 -5.83 16.08
N CYS A 227 25.89 -5.02 15.37
CA CYS A 227 27.01 -5.49 14.56
C CYS A 227 28.33 -5.41 15.34
N PRO A 228 29.17 -6.46 15.26
CA PRO A 228 30.46 -6.43 15.93
C PRO A 228 31.25 -5.21 15.45
N ALA A 229 31.97 -4.58 16.37
CA ALA A 229 32.88 -3.50 16.02
C ALA A 229 33.80 -4.02 14.92
N VAL A 230 33.70 -3.44 13.72
CA VAL A 230 34.60 -3.78 12.63
C VAL A 230 35.97 -3.32 13.12
N THR A 231 36.77 -4.26 13.61
CA THR A 231 38.17 -4.02 13.95
C THR A 231 38.85 -3.75 12.63
N THR A 232 38.82 -2.50 12.20
CA THR A 232 39.55 -2.02 11.03
C THR A 232 41.04 -2.12 11.36
N LYS A 233 41.61 -3.34 11.28
CA LYS A 233 43.00 -3.47 10.92
C LYS A 233 43.05 -3.02 9.46
N PRO A 234 43.70 -1.88 9.15
CA PRO A 234 43.81 -1.42 7.78
C PRO A 234 44.69 -2.41 7.04
N THR A 235 44.07 -3.42 6.45
CA THR A 235 44.75 -4.30 5.52
C THR A 235 44.62 -3.61 4.18
N HIS A 236 45.53 -2.67 3.91
CA HIS A 236 45.76 -2.15 2.57
C HIS A 236 46.21 -3.33 1.68
N LYS A 237 45.26 -4.15 1.22
CA LYS A 237 45.45 -4.94 0.01
C LYS A 237 45.15 -4.00 -1.13
N THR A 238 46.19 -3.29 -1.56
CA THR A 238 46.28 -2.69 -2.89
C THR A 238 45.89 -3.77 -3.89
N MET A 239 44.67 -3.68 -4.45
CA MET A 239 44.29 -4.49 -5.59
C MET A 239 45.10 -3.98 -6.78
N THR A 240 46.20 -4.65 -7.08
CA THR A 240 46.95 -4.47 -8.32
C THR A 240 46.04 -4.89 -9.48
N PRO A 241 45.77 -4.03 -10.47
CA PRO A 241 45.01 -4.42 -11.65
C PRO A 241 45.81 -5.48 -12.41
N THR A 242 45.26 -6.68 -12.53
CA THR A 242 45.85 -7.74 -13.35
C THR A 242 45.46 -7.49 -14.81
N THR A 243 46.23 -6.67 -15.51
CA THR A 243 46.19 -6.56 -16.96
C THR A 243 47.09 -7.66 -17.53
N LYS A 244 46.51 -8.77 -17.99
CA LYS A 244 47.20 -9.70 -18.90
C LYS A 244 47.07 -9.16 -20.31
N THR A 245 48.09 -8.42 -20.75
CA THR A 245 48.29 -8.12 -22.17
C THR A 245 49.62 -8.75 -22.59
N THR A 246 49.51 -9.71 -23.49
CA THR A 246 50.62 -10.38 -24.15
C THR A 246 51.29 -9.37 -25.08
N VAL A 247 52.53 -8.98 -24.78
CA VAL A 247 53.39 -8.18 -25.64
C VAL A 247 54.40 -9.12 -26.31
N LEU A 248 54.42 -9.09 -27.64
CA LEU A 248 55.54 -9.55 -28.46
C LEU A 248 56.41 -8.30 -28.71
N GLU A 249 57.63 -8.31 -28.17
CA GLU A 249 58.67 -7.30 -28.43
C GLU A 249 59.24 -7.48 -29.84
N GLU A 250 59.52 -6.38 -30.55
CA GLU A 250 60.88 -5.96 -30.98
C GLU A 250 60.85 -4.60 -31.73
N PRO A 251 61.99 -3.90 -32.00
CA PRO A 251 62.31 -2.66 -31.29
C PRO A 251 62.55 -1.45 -32.22
N VAL A 252 63.14 -0.39 -31.65
CA VAL A 252 64.10 0.59 -32.26
C VAL A 252 63.73 2.07 -31.97
N THR A 253 64.54 2.64 -31.07
CA THR A 253 65.07 4.02 -30.96
C THR A 253 64.60 5.09 -31.93
N ASN A 254 64.20 6.27 -31.40
CA ASN A 254 65.09 7.45 -31.44
C ASN A 254 64.56 8.66 -30.65
N GLN A 255 65.53 9.46 -30.22
CA GLN A 255 65.44 10.76 -29.55
C GLN A 255 64.64 11.81 -30.34
N SER A 256 63.95 12.72 -29.66
CA SER A 256 64.38 14.13 -29.52
C SER A 256 63.24 15.11 -29.17
N LYS A 257 63.62 16.12 -28.37
CA LYS A 257 63.13 17.52 -28.34
C LYS A 257 61.63 17.77 -28.47
N PHE A 258 61.01 18.11 -27.34
CA PHE A 258 59.77 18.87 -27.30
C PHE A 258 60.08 20.37 -27.51
N HIS A 259 59.80 20.89 -28.70
CA HIS A 259 59.64 22.31 -28.95
C HIS A 259 58.15 22.63 -28.90
N VAL A 260 57.76 23.56 -28.03
CA VAL A 260 56.41 24.13 -27.99
C VAL A 260 56.21 24.96 -29.26
N HIS A 261 55.21 24.59 -30.05
CA HIS A 261 54.63 25.44 -31.09
C HIS A 261 53.11 25.40 -30.92
N GLU A 262 52.55 26.55 -30.54
CA GLU A 262 51.15 26.89 -30.78
C GLU A 262 50.88 26.79 -32.27
N ASN A 263 49.87 26.00 -32.65
CA ASN A 263 49.20 26.11 -33.94
C ASN A 263 47.70 26.21 -33.69
N VAL A 264 47.21 27.43 -33.87
CA VAL A 264 45.82 27.76 -34.21
C VAL A 264 45.52 27.07 -35.53
N ASN A 265 44.56 26.15 -35.55
CA ASN A 265 43.97 25.63 -36.78
C ASN A 265 42.50 26.05 -36.82
N ASP A 266 42.23 27.04 -37.66
CA ASP A 266 40.93 27.30 -38.25
C ASP A 266 40.49 26.07 -39.06
N SER A 267 39.44 25.40 -38.59
CA SER A 267 38.68 24.44 -39.38
C SER A 267 37.57 25.18 -40.13
N GLN A 268 37.79 25.48 -41.41
CA GLN A 268 36.71 25.74 -42.35
C GLN A 268 35.85 24.47 -42.46
N GLY A 269 34.59 24.55 -42.04
CA GLY A 269 33.60 23.52 -42.29
C GLY A 269 33.19 23.55 -43.76
N GLU A 270 33.54 22.50 -44.51
CA GLU A 270 32.91 22.20 -45.79
C GLU A 270 31.45 21.78 -45.53
N GLU A 271 30.54 22.66 -45.89
CA GLU A 271 29.10 22.42 -45.93
C GLU A 271 28.81 21.42 -47.06
N GLN A 272 28.81 20.12 -46.75
CA GLN A 272 28.34 19.09 -47.68
C GLN A 272 26.83 19.20 -47.84
N THR A 273 26.41 19.96 -48.85
CA THR A 273 25.03 19.96 -49.36
C THR A 273 24.68 18.58 -49.89
N LEU A 274 23.97 17.80 -49.07
CA LEU A 274 23.41 16.51 -49.46
C LEU A 274 22.31 16.74 -50.50
N HIS A 275 22.68 16.66 -51.79
CA HIS A 275 21.72 16.64 -52.88
C HIS A 275 20.99 15.29 -52.88
N LEU A 276 19.98 15.16 -52.03
CA LEU A 276 19.00 14.09 -52.14
C LEU A 276 18.22 14.28 -53.45
N PRO A 277 18.28 13.32 -54.38
CA PRO A 277 17.52 13.42 -55.60
C PRO A 277 16.02 13.46 -55.26
N VAL A 278 15.24 14.22 -56.04
CA VAL A 278 13.82 14.49 -55.78
C VAL A 278 13.00 13.21 -55.53
N TRP A 279 13.37 12.10 -56.16
CA TRP A 279 12.72 10.80 -55.94
C TRP A 279 12.91 10.25 -54.51
N ALA A 280 14.03 10.54 -53.83
CA ALA A 280 14.28 10.10 -52.46
C ALA A 280 13.38 10.84 -51.46
N ILE A 281 13.16 12.14 -51.69
CA ILE A 281 12.21 12.94 -50.90
C ILE A 281 10.78 12.40 -51.08
N LEU A 282 10.40 12.04 -52.32
CA LEU A 282 9.10 11.44 -52.61
C LEU A 282 8.90 10.10 -51.87
N LEU A 283 9.92 9.25 -51.81
CA LEU A 283 9.85 7.97 -51.09
C LEU A 283 9.75 8.14 -49.57
N ILE A 284 10.44 9.14 -49.00
CA ILE A 284 10.32 9.46 -47.57
C ILE A 284 8.89 9.92 -47.25
N ILE A 285 8.30 10.79 -48.08
CA ILE A 285 6.92 11.25 -47.91
C ILE A 285 5.94 10.08 -48.02
N LEU A 286 6.10 9.20 -49.01
CA LEU A 286 5.27 8.01 -49.17
C LEU A 286 5.40 7.04 -47.99
N GLY A 287 6.61 6.89 -47.44
CA GLY A 287 6.86 6.08 -46.24
C GLY A 287 6.13 6.63 -45.01
N ILE A 288 6.21 7.95 -44.78
CA ILE A 288 5.52 8.61 -43.66
C ILE A 288 3.99 8.49 -43.81
N LEU A 289 3.46 8.71 -45.03
CA LEU A 289 2.02 8.58 -45.30
C LEU A 289 1.53 7.13 -45.10
N SER A 290 2.33 6.13 -45.50
CA SER A 290 2.02 4.71 -45.29
C SER A 290 1.97 4.35 -43.80
N ILE A 291 2.96 4.82 -43.01
CA ILE A 291 3.00 4.60 -41.55
C ILE A 291 1.81 5.26 -40.87
N MET A 292 1.46 6.50 -41.25
CA MET A 292 0.28 7.18 -40.69
C MET A 292 -1.04 6.48 -41.09
N GLY A 293 -1.13 5.96 -42.31
CA GLY A 293 -2.27 5.14 -42.75
C GLY A 293 -2.43 3.87 -41.91
N LEU A 294 -1.33 3.13 -41.71
CA LEU A 294 -1.32 1.93 -40.87
C LEU A 294 -1.64 2.22 -39.40
N ALA A 295 -1.12 3.31 -38.84
CA ALA A 295 -1.43 3.74 -37.48
C ALA A 295 -2.90 4.16 -37.33
N GLY A 296 -3.46 4.85 -38.33
CA GLY A 296 -4.88 5.20 -38.36
C GLY A 296 -5.79 3.97 -38.44
N PHE A 297 -5.48 3.01 -39.31
CA PHE A 297 -6.22 1.76 -39.41
C PHE A 297 -6.12 0.90 -38.15
N ALA A 298 -4.93 0.79 -37.56
CA ALA A 298 -4.74 0.11 -36.28
C ALA A 298 -5.51 0.82 -35.15
N GLY A 299 -5.51 2.15 -35.13
CA GLY A 299 -6.30 2.94 -34.19
C GLY A 299 -7.80 2.61 -34.29
N VAL A 300 -8.37 2.63 -35.49
CA VAL A 300 -9.81 2.38 -35.71
C VAL A 300 -10.20 0.93 -35.40
N TYR A 301 -9.35 -0.06 -35.69
CA TYR A 301 -9.66 -1.47 -35.43
C TYR A 301 -9.41 -1.93 -33.99
N PHE A 302 -8.40 -1.39 -33.29
CA PHE A 302 -8.04 -1.83 -31.94
C PHE A 302 -8.70 -1.01 -30.82
N PHE A 303 -9.00 0.29 -31.03
CA PHE A 303 -9.61 1.12 -29.98
C PHE A 303 -11.01 0.67 -29.53
N PRO A 304 -11.93 0.21 -30.41
CA PRO A 304 -13.26 -0.21 -29.96
C PRO A 304 -13.20 -1.44 -29.04
N ARG A 305 -12.23 -2.34 -29.27
CA ARG A 305 -12.08 -3.57 -28.49
C ARG A 305 -11.43 -3.32 -27.13
N TYR A 306 -10.48 -2.39 -27.04
CA TYR A 306 -9.81 -2.06 -25.77
C TYR A 306 -10.65 -1.14 -24.87
N ARG A 307 -11.54 -0.31 -25.44
CA ARG A 307 -12.39 0.63 -24.66
C ARG A 307 -13.54 -0.06 -23.93
N ASN A 308 -14.04 -1.18 -24.44
CA ASN A 308 -15.18 -1.89 -23.85
C ASN A 308 -14.84 -2.72 -22.60
N GLU A 309 -13.57 -3.03 -22.36
CA GLU A 309 -13.17 -3.78 -21.15
C GLU A 309 -12.78 -2.87 -19.97
N HIS A 310 -12.65 -1.56 -20.17
CA HIS A 310 -12.15 -0.60 -19.17
C HIS A 310 -12.98 0.70 -19.08
N LEU A 311 -14.26 0.67 -19.48
CA LEU A 311 -15.18 1.73 -19.06
C LEU A 311 -15.29 1.66 -17.54
N PRO A 312 -14.94 2.73 -16.80
CA PRO A 312 -15.11 2.75 -15.35
C PRO A 312 -16.57 2.46 -15.07
N SER A 313 -16.85 1.34 -14.41
CA SER A 313 -18.13 1.09 -13.77
C SER A 313 -18.48 2.36 -12.99
N TYR A 314 -19.52 3.08 -13.42
CA TYR A 314 -20.04 4.19 -12.67
C TYR A 314 -20.66 3.62 -11.39
N GLU A 315 -19.85 3.58 -10.33
CA GLU A 315 -20.30 3.19 -9.01
C GLU A 315 -21.22 4.29 -8.48
N VAL A 316 -22.50 3.97 -8.31
CA VAL A 316 -23.46 4.92 -7.73
C VAL A 316 -23.35 4.84 -6.22
N ALA A 317 -22.75 5.84 -5.59
CA ALA A 317 -22.70 5.93 -4.14
C ALA A 317 -24.00 6.52 -3.57
N LEU A 318 -24.75 5.74 -2.79
CA LEU A 318 -25.87 6.18 -1.98
C LEU A 318 -25.39 6.48 -0.56
N LEU A 319 -25.55 7.74 -0.17
CA LEU A 319 -25.21 8.21 1.18
C LEU A 319 -26.45 8.10 2.06
N TYR A 320 -26.33 7.44 3.21
CA TYR A 320 -27.38 7.36 4.21
C TYR A 320 -26.90 7.85 5.57
N ARG A 321 -27.81 8.51 6.29
CA ARG A 321 -27.65 8.77 7.72
C ARG A 321 -28.21 7.57 8.49
N VAL A 322 -27.38 6.91 9.28
CA VAL A 322 -27.73 5.66 9.98
C VAL A 322 -28.04 5.91 11.46
N ASP A 323 -28.43 7.14 11.81
CA ASP A 323 -28.96 7.50 13.13
C ASP A 323 -30.34 6.85 13.39
N ARG A 324 -30.99 6.36 12.33
CA ARG A 324 -32.30 5.72 12.34
C ARG A 324 -32.31 4.49 11.44
N CYS A 325 -33.31 3.64 11.61
CA CYS A 325 -33.52 2.52 10.71
C CYS A 325 -33.84 3.00 9.28
N ILE A 326 -33.01 2.62 8.33
CA ILE A 326 -33.27 2.74 6.90
C ILE A 326 -34.06 1.49 6.50
N ARG A 327 -35.37 1.64 6.46
CA ARG A 327 -36.32 0.51 6.37
C ARG A 327 -36.14 -0.36 5.14
N VAL A 328 -35.70 0.22 4.01
CA VAL A 328 -35.53 -0.50 2.74
C VAL A 328 -34.26 -0.02 2.09
N ILE A 329 -33.37 -0.94 1.75
CA ILE A 329 -32.22 -0.67 0.88
C ILE A 329 -32.63 -0.94 -0.56
N PRO A 330 -32.51 0.04 -1.48
CA PRO A 330 -32.79 -0.17 -2.89
C PRO A 330 -31.96 -1.33 -3.43
N LYS A 331 -32.63 -2.29 -4.06
CA LYS A 331 -31.94 -3.38 -4.74
C LYS A 331 -31.38 -2.83 -6.05
N SER A 332 -30.09 -3.04 -6.30
CA SER A 332 -29.55 -2.92 -7.65
C SER A 332 -30.15 -4.02 -8.55
N GLU A 333 -30.01 -3.91 -9.86
CA GLU A 333 -30.40 -4.98 -10.79
C GLU A 333 -29.68 -6.29 -10.47
N SER A 334 -28.41 -6.23 -10.01
CA SER A 334 -27.67 -7.39 -9.50
C SER A 334 -28.12 -7.85 -8.11
N SER A 335 -28.87 -6.99 -7.39
CA SER A 335 -29.17 -7.10 -5.96
C SER A 335 -27.93 -7.27 -5.06
N ASP A 336 -26.74 -6.99 -5.59
CA ASP A 336 -25.46 -7.18 -4.91
C ASP A 336 -24.94 -5.86 -4.35
N ILE A 337 -24.71 -5.85 -3.04
CA ILE A 337 -23.99 -4.78 -2.36
C ILE A 337 -22.52 -5.16 -2.35
N HIS A 338 -21.71 -4.49 -3.17
CA HIS A 338 -20.29 -4.77 -3.25
C HIS A 338 -19.49 -4.16 -2.10
N MET A 339 -19.91 -2.97 -1.63
CA MET A 339 -19.17 -2.22 -0.63
C MET A 339 -20.08 -1.39 0.26
N ILE A 340 -19.79 -1.40 1.56
CA ILE A 340 -20.38 -0.49 2.54
C ILE A 340 -19.25 0.28 3.22
N ASN A 341 -19.29 1.61 3.12
CA ASN A 341 -18.45 2.53 3.84
C ASN A 341 -19.18 3.02 5.11
N THR A 342 -18.67 2.65 6.27
CA THR A 342 -19.21 3.04 7.58
C THR A 342 -18.57 4.33 8.12
N ASN A 343 -17.45 4.79 7.56
CA ASN A 343 -16.56 5.82 8.12
C ASN A 343 -16.19 5.52 9.60
N GLY A 344 -15.97 4.24 9.94
CA GLY A 344 -15.66 3.82 11.31
C GLY A 344 -16.87 3.74 12.26
N ASN A 345 -18.07 4.09 11.78
CA ASN A 345 -19.29 3.94 12.56
C ASN A 345 -19.71 2.47 12.68
N CYS A 346 -20.44 2.19 13.75
CA CYS A 346 -21.10 0.90 13.93
C CYS A 346 -22.47 0.94 13.25
N ILE A 347 -22.77 -0.07 12.42
CA ILE A 347 -24.08 -0.27 11.80
C ILE A 347 -24.55 -1.71 11.98
N ASN A 348 -25.87 -1.90 12.01
CA ASN A 348 -26.50 -3.22 11.95
C ASN A 348 -27.08 -3.44 10.56
N ILE A 349 -26.71 -4.54 9.92
CA ILE A 349 -27.20 -4.95 8.60
C ILE A 349 -28.21 -6.08 8.77
N TYR A 350 -29.42 -5.87 8.27
CA TYR A 350 -30.52 -6.83 8.39
C TYR A 350 -30.83 -7.43 7.02
N SER A 351 -31.11 -8.74 6.99
CA SER A 351 -31.56 -9.41 5.76
C SER A 351 -33.00 -9.09 5.38
N ARG A 352 -33.78 -8.60 6.35
CA ARG A 352 -35.18 -8.17 6.18
C ARG A 352 -35.27 -6.66 6.19
N GLU A 353 -36.37 -6.15 5.65
CA GLU A 353 -36.74 -4.73 5.74
C GLU A 353 -37.13 -4.34 7.17
N ASN A 354 -37.19 -3.04 7.46
CA ASN A 354 -37.64 -2.44 8.73
C ASN A 354 -36.75 -2.70 9.96
N CYS A 355 -35.49 -3.11 9.77
CA CYS A 355 -34.52 -3.38 10.84
C CYS A 355 -35.03 -4.38 11.88
N VAL A 356 -35.73 -5.41 11.42
CA VAL A 356 -36.27 -6.48 12.28
C VAL A 356 -35.55 -7.79 12.06
N GLY A 357 -35.47 -8.58 13.13
CA GLY A 357 -34.87 -9.92 13.11
C GLY A 357 -33.37 -9.88 13.36
N GLN A 358 -32.68 -10.89 12.81
CA GLN A 358 -31.24 -11.04 12.98
C GLN A 358 -30.48 -10.03 12.14
N PHE A 359 -29.32 -9.61 12.66
CA PHE A 359 -28.46 -8.64 12.01
C PHE A 359 -26.99 -9.03 12.13
N ILE A 360 -26.22 -8.47 11.20
CA ILE A 360 -24.76 -8.46 11.25
C ILE A 360 -24.34 -7.09 11.78
N ARG A 361 -23.70 -7.08 12.94
CA ARG A 361 -23.11 -5.88 13.53
C ARG A 361 -21.80 -5.61 12.81
N VAL A 362 -21.79 -4.67 11.87
CA VAL A 362 -20.57 -4.26 11.17
C VAL A 362 -19.96 -3.10 11.92
N GLN A 363 -18.72 -3.31 12.34
CA GLN A 363 -17.95 -2.29 12.99
C GLN A 363 -16.54 -2.30 12.43
N THR A 364 -16.23 -1.27 11.64
CA THR A 364 -14.94 -1.19 10.99
C THR A 364 -13.94 -0.37 11.80
N SER A 365 -12.66 -0.58 11.56
CA SER A 365 -11.60 0.21 12.18
C SER A 365 -11.46 1.57 11.50
N ARG A 366 -10.84 2.53 12.19
CA ARG A 366 -10.43 3.82 11.59
C ARG A 366 -9.52 3.68 10.36
N PHE A 367 -8.88 2.54 10.18
CA PHE A 367 -7.99 2.26 9.05
C PHE A 367 -8.70 1.60 7.87
N SER A 368 -9.91 1.10 8.08
CA SER A 368 -10.71 0.44 7.06
C SER A 368 -12.12 0.98 7.13
N GLU A 369 -12.37 2.15 6.55
CA GLU A 369 -13.71 2.75 6.55
C GLU A 369 -14.74 1.91 5.78
N HIS A 370 -14.30 0.94 4.98
CA HIS A 370 -15.16 0.16 4.10
C HIS A 370 -15.04 -1.35 4.34
N VAL A 371 -16.18 -2.03 4.22
CA VAL A 371 -16.26 -3.48 4.03
C VAL A 371 -16.51 -3.71 2.54
N ARG A 372 -15.54 -4.31 1.87
CA ARG A 372 -15.62 -4.78 0.47
C ARG A 372 -15.98 -6.25 0.45
N ASN A 373 -16.60 -6.70 -0.65
CA ASN A 373 -16.98 -8.09 -0.84
C ASN A 373 -17.82 -8.54 0.35
N MET A 374 -19.06 -8.07 0.42
CA MET A 374 -20.06 -8.45 1.44
C MET A 374 -20.49 -9.93 1.31
N ALA A 375 -19.52 -10.83 1.15
CA ALA A 375 -19.70 -12.25 1.18
C ALA A 375 -19.48 -12.72 2.62
N GLY A 376 -20.42 -13.53 3.13
CA GLY A 376 -20.30 -14.18 4.43
C GLY A 376 -19.28 -15.32 4.40
N HIS A 377 -18.53 -15.45 5.48
CA HIS A 377 -17.57 -16.54 5.67
C HIS A 377 -18.02 -17.43 6.82
N ARG A 378 -18.31 -18.70 6.54
CA ARG A 378 -18.67 -19.69 7.56
C ARG A 378 -18.05 -21.05 7.27
N TRP A 379 -18.11 -21.93 8.25
CA TRP A 379 -17.56 -23.28 8.15
C TRP A 379 -18.68 -24.31 8.34
N GLU A 380 -18.78 -25.24 7.40
CA GLU A 380 -19.64 -26.43 7.49
C GLU A 380 -18.72 -27.65 7.47
N ASP A 381 -18.70 -28.45 8.54
CA ASP A 381 -17.89 -29.68 8.61
C ASP A 381 -16.41 -29.48 8.20
N ASP A 382 -15.79 -28.40 8.70
CA ASP A 382 -14.43 -27.97 8.36
C ASP A 382 -14.19 -27.60 6.88
N ILE A 383 -15.25 -27.34 6.12
CA ILE A 383 -15.20 -26.76 4.78
C ILE A 383 -15.55 -25.28 4.87
N LEU A 384 -14.67 -24.43 4.35
CA LEU A 384 -14.90 -22.98 4.26
C LEU A 384 -15.91 -22.69 3.14
N VAL A 385 -16.96 -21.97 3.50
CA VAL A 385 -17.90 -21.32 2.57
C VAL A 385 -17.55 -19.83 2.58
N ASP A 386 -16.79 -19.35 1.59
CA ASP A 386 -16.16 -18.02 1.53
C ASP A 386 -16.83 -17.01 0.57
N HIS A 387 -17.95 -17.38 -0.05
CA HIS A 387 -18.67 -16.54 -1.01
C HIS A 387 -20.19 -16.55 -0.79
N GLU A 388 -20.63 -16.70 0.47
CA GLU A 388 -22.06 -16.69 0.78
C GLU A 388 -22.65 -15.30 0.54
N LYS A 389 -23.54 -15.17 -0.45
CA LYS A 389 -24.16 -13.88 -0.80
C LYS A 389 -24.96 -13.33 0.39
N MET A 390 -24.54 -12.17 0.91
CA MET A 390 -25.30 -11.49 1.95
C MET A 390 -26.50 -10.75 1.35
N ILE A 391 -27.67 -11.00 1.91
CA ILE A 391 -28.89 -10.26 1.60
C ILE A 391 -28.99 -9.08 2.55
N VAL A 392 -29.19 -7.88 2.00
CA VAL A 392 -29.36 -6.65 2.78
C VAL A 392 -30.71 -6.04 2.46
N GLY A 393 -31.66 -6.17 3.39
CA GLY A 393 -33.00 -5.59 3.31
C GLY A 393 -33.10 -4.23 3.97
N SER A 394 -32.40 -4.02 5.09
CA SER A 394 -32.36 -2.75 5.83
C SER A 394 -31.04 -2.57 6.57
N ILE A 395 -30.73 -1.32 6.92
CA ILE A 395 -29.56 -0.95 7.73
C ILE A 395 -30.05 -0.05 8.85
N GLY A 396 -29.59 -0.30 10.08
CA GLY A 396 -29.96 0.49 11.24
C GLY A 396 -28.76 0.83 12.13
N PRO A 397 -28.96 1.71 13.13
CA PRO A 397 -27.95 2.01 14.12
C PRO A 397 -27.58 0.74 14.90
N CYS A 398 -26.34 0.67 15.36
CA CYS A 398 -25.96 -0.36 16.31
C CYS A 398 -26.72 -0.20 17.63
N LEU A 399 -27.14 -1.32 18.20
CA LEU A 399 -27.66 -1.36 19.56
C LEU A 399 -26.52 -1.14 20.56
N GLU A 400 -26.90 -0.64 21.74
CA GLU A 400 -26.00 -0.55 22.88
C GLU A 400 -25.30 -1.89 23.13
N LYS A 401 -24.03 -1.85 23.59
CA LYS A 401 -23.20 -3.06 23.74
C LYS A 401 -23.94 -4.15 24.51
N CYS A 402 -24.65 -3.77 25.57
CA CYS A 402 -25.37 -4.69 26.44
C CYS A 402 -26.85 -4.90 26.13
N ASP A 403 -27.32 -4.51 24.94
CA ASP A 403 -28.67 -4.86 24.50
C ASP A 403 -28.77 -6.39 24.27
N PRO A 404 -29.72 -7.09 24.94
CA PRO A 404 -29.89 -8.53 24.78
C PRO A 404 -30.07 -9.00 23.34
N GLN A 405 -30.59 -8.15 22.45
CA GLN A 405 -30.77 -8.45 21.03
C GLN A 405 -29.45 -8.75 20.31
N ASN A 406 -28.31 -8.23 20.80
CA ASN A 406 -26.99 -8.51 20.24
C ASN A 406 -26.59 -9.99 20.30
N TRP A 407 -27.18 -10.77 21.21
CA TRP A 407 -26.90 -12.21 21.39
C TRP A 407 -28.17 -13.06 21.51
N VAL A 408 -29.29 -12.58 20.96
CA VAL A 408 -30.52 -13.40 20.85
C VAL A 408 -30.22 -14.69 20.08
N GLY A 409 -30.70 -15.82 20.62
CA GLY A 409 -30.51 -17.15 20.06
C GLY A 409 -29.18 -17.83 20.43
N MET A 410 -28.25 -17.13 21.07
CA MET A 410 -26.95 -17.69 21.43
C MET A 410 -27.08 -18.80 22.48
N ARG A 411 -26.46 -19.96 22.19
CA ARG A 411 -26.44 -21.13 23.07
C ARG A 411 -25.22 -21.08 23.99
N LYS A 412 -25.43 -20.65 25.25
CA LYS A 412 -24.36 -20.57 26.27
C LYS A 412 -23.97 -21.92 26.86
N ASP A 413 -24.84 -22.91 26.70
CA ASP A 413 -24.69 -24.28 27.16
C ASP A 413 -23.71 -25.10 26.31
N ILE A 414 -23.39 -24.63 25.09
CA ILE A 414 -22.51 -25.33 24.16
C ILE A 414 -21.18 -24.57 24.04
N PRO A 415 -20.04 -25.23 24.32
CA PRO A 415 -18.73 -24.64 24.06
C PRO A 415 -18.60 -24.24 22.61
N THR A 416 -18.19 -22.99 22.38
CA THR A 416 -17.87 -22.51 21.03
C THR A 416 -16.38 -22.70 20.78
N ASN A 417 -16.05 -23.44 19.72
CA ASN A 417 -14.68 -23.50 19.23
C ASN A 417 -14.37 -22.29 18.35
N VAL A 418 -13.27 -21.62 18.66
CA VAL A 418 -12.74 -20.50 17.88
C VAL A 418 -11.29 -20.80 17.53
N THR A 419 -10.97 -20.67 16.26
CA THR A 419 -9.61 -20.83 15.76
C THR A 419 -9.10 -19.48 15.27
N LEU A 420 -7.98 -19.04 15.82
CA LEU A 420 -7.32 -17.78 15.48
C LEU A 420 -6.06 -18.07 14.68
N TYR A 421 -5.83 -17.25 13.65
CA TYR A 421 -4.72 -17.41 12.74
C TYR A 421 -3.82 -16.18 12.77
N SER A 422 -2.51 -16.38 12.78
CA SER A 422 -1.56 -15.26 12.77
C SER A 422 -1.53 -14.51 11.44
N ASN A 423 -1.96 -15.11 10.32
CA ASN A 423 -2.04 -14.46 9.01
C ASN A 423 -3.47 -14.32 8.47
N VAL A 424 -3.60 -13.50 7.44
CA VAL A 424 -4.84 -13.34 6.66
C VAL A 424 -5.15 -14.62 5.89
N GLY A 425 -6.42 -14.83 5.52
CA GLY A 425 -6.80 -15.99 4.70
C GLY A 425 -6.72 -17.33 5.42
N TYR A 426 -6.88 -17.36 6.75
CA TYR A 426 -6.86 -18.59 7.56
C TYR A 426 -5.51 -19.34 7.51
N ASN A 427 -4.41 -18.59 7.40
CA ASN A 427 -3.06 -19.14 7.26
C ASN A 427 -2.18 -18.80 8.48
N GLY A 428 -1.02 -19.44 8.57
CA GLY A 428 -0.01 -19.16 9.60
C GLY A 428 -0.14 -20.04 10.84
N THR A 429 0.28 -19.52 11.99
CA THR A 429 0.17 -20.22 13.27
C THR A 429 -1.29 -20.24 13.71
N GLU A 430 -1.77 -21.42 14.06
CA GLU A 430 -3.15 -21.66 14.47
C GLU A 430 -3.25 -21.78 15.99
N TYR A 431 -4.23 -21.10 16.59
CA TYR A 431 -4.58 -21.19 18.00
C TYR A 431 -6.07 -21.51 18.14
N THR A 432 -6.39 -22.72 18.58
CA THR A 432 -7.78 -23.16 18.74
C THR A 432 -8.17 -23.17 20.22
N TYR A 433 -9.27 -22.50 20.52
CA TYR A 433 -9.84 -22.35 21.86
C TYR A 433 -11.26 -22.91 21.87
N SER A 434 -11.61 -23.61 22.95
CA SER A 434 -12.99 -23.93 23.26
C SER A 434 -13.45 -23.01 24.38
N ILE A 435 -14.48 -22.21 24.14
CA ILE A 435 -15.01 -21.21 25.09
C ILE A 435 -16.28 -21.77 25.72
N PRO A 436 -16.22 -22.40 26.92
CA PRO A 436 -17.41 -22.89 27.60
C PRO A 436 -18.08 -21.77 28.40
N GLY A 437 -19.38 -21.59 28.21
CA GLY A 437 -20.17 -20.62 28.98
C GLY A 437 -19.63 -19.19 28.92
N MET A 438 -19.65 -18.49 30.05
CA MET A 438 -19.20 -17.10 30.16
C MET A 438 -17.74 -17.06 30.65
N GLN A 439 -16.81 -17.61 29.86
CA GLN A 439 -15.37 -17.52 30.14
C GLN A 439 -14.71 -16.41 29.33
N CYS A 440 -13.67 -15.83 29.91
CA CYS A 440 -12.72 -14.97 29.23
C CYS A 440 -11.40 -15.72 29.05
N ILE A 441 -10.90 -15.77 27.82
CA ILE A 441 -9.66 -16.46 27.48
C ILE A 441 -8.68 -15.45 26.92
N THR A 442 -7.50 -15.34 27.52
CA THR A 442 -6.40 -14.56 26.96
C THR A 442 -5.83 -15.26 25.73
N ILE A 443 -5.53 -14.47 24.70
CA ILE A 443 -5.05 -14.96 23.41
C ILE A 443 -3.68 -14.33 23.09
N PRO A 444 -2.87 -14.94 22.19
CA PRO A 444 -1.67 -14.28 21.70
C PRO A 444 -2.03 -12.98 20.97
N LEU A 445 -1.12 -12.01 21.05
CA LEU A 445 -1.22 -10.79 20.28
C LEU A 445 -1.16 -11.10 18.78
N LEU A 446 -1.85 -10.28 17.98
CA LEU A 446 -1.74 -10.24 16.50
C LEU A 446 -2.38 -11.41 15.77
N ILE A 447 -3.69 -11.51 15.94
CA ILE A 447 -4.55 -12.35 15.12
C ILE A 447 -4.91 -11.60 13.84
N ALA A 448 -4.88 -12.26 12.70
CA ALA A 448 -5.19 -11.64 11.41
C ALA A 448 -6.43 -12.24 10.74
N SER A 449 -6.81 -13.46 11.10
CA SER A 449 -8.10 -14.06 10.72
C SER A 449 -8.66 -14.99 11.79
N ILE A 450 -9.95 -15.28 11.69
CA ILE A 450 -10.70 -16.05 12.68
C ILE A 450 -11.68 -17.03 12.03
N LYS A 451 -11.70 -18.26 12.54
CA LYS A 451 -12.72 -19.27 12.26
C LYS A 451 -13.57 -19.45 13.51
N ILE A 452 -14.88 -19.36 13.36
CA ILE A 452 -15.86 -19.48 14.45
C ILE A 452 -16.77 -20.67 14.13
N SER A 453 -16.87 -21.62 15.05
CA SER A 453 -17.76 -22.78 14.92
C SER A 453 -19.24 -22.42 15.16
N GLY A 454 -20.14 -23.27 14.67
CA GLY A 454 -21.59 -23.08 14.80
C GLY A 454 -22.18 -22.18 13.72
N THR A 455 -23.27 -21.49 14.03
CA THR A 455 -24.03 -20.71 13.04
C THR A 455 -24.13 -19.24 13.44
N ALA A 456 -24.50 -18.39 12.47
CA ALA A 456 -24.79 -16.97 12.71
C ALA A 456 -25.86 -16.75 13.79
N THR A 457 -26.71 -17.75 14.07
CA THR A 457 -27.83 -17.61 15.00
C THR A 457 -27.53 -18.15 16.39
N THR A 458 -26.71 -19.20 16.47
CA THR A 458 -26.41 -19.92 17.72
C THR A 458 -25.13 -19.44 18.39
N THR A 459 -24.25 -18.77 17.66
CA THR A 459 -22.90 -18.43 18.10
C THR A 459 -22.62 -16.94 17.94
N CYS A 460 -22.03 -16.35 18.98
CA CYS A 460 -21.52 -14.98 18.95
C CYS A 460 -20.32 -14.88 19.87
N VAL A 461 -19.21 -14.34 19.35
CA VAL A 461 -17.96 -14.14 20.10
C VAL A 461 -17.60 -12.66 20.15
N GLU A 462 -16.94 -12.26 21.22
CA GLU A 462 -16.39 -10.92 21.39
C GLU A 462 -14.87 -11.00 21.42
N LEU A 463 -14.23 -10.22 20.57
CA LEU A 463 -12.80 -9.96 20.61
C LEU A 463 -12.56 -8.67 21.40
N HIS A 464 -11.78 -8.72 22.47
CA HIS A 464 -11.54 -7.59 23.38
C HIS A 464 -10.11 -7.06 23.27
N GLY A 465 -9.96 -5.74 23.34
CA GLY A 465 -8.65 -5.08 23.39
C GLY A 465 -7.94 -5.24 24.74
N ASP A 466 -8.63 -5.71 25.78
CA ASP A 466 -8.12 -5.90 27.14
C ASP A 466 -8.01 -7.40 27.48
N PRO A 467 -6.97 -7.84 28.21
CA PRO A 467 -6.80 -9.26 28.55
C PRO A 467 -7.86 -9.83 29.52
N SER A 468 -8.61 -8.98 30.22
CA SER A 468 -9.68 -9.37 31.16
C SER A 468 -11.07 -9.46 30.52
N CYS A 469 -11.16 -9.37 29.19
CA CYS A 469 -12.41 -9.21 28.44
C CYS A 469 -13.22 -7.98 28.92
N GLY A 470 -12.50 -6.98 29.44
CA GLY A 470 -13.02 -5.66 29.78
C GLY A 470 -12.97 -4.70 28.60
N GLY A 471 -13.60 -3.54 28.76
CA GLY A 471 -13.43 -2.40 27.85
C GLY A 471 -13.96 -2.61 26.43
N ASN A 472 -13.13 -2.21 25.46
CA ASN A 472 -13.45 -2.13 24.05
C ASN A 472 -13.46 -3.52 23.39
N SER A 473 -14.53 -3.82 22.65
CA SER A 473 -14.70 -5.11 21.98
C SER A 473 -15.35 -4.97 20.61
N VAL A 474 -15.22 -6.01 19.79
CA VAL A 474 -15.98 -6.21 18.55
C VAL A 474 -16.69 -7.57 18.59
N GLN A 475 -17.94 -7.59 18.15
CA GLN A 475 -18.77 -8.81 18.10
C GLN A 475 -18.68 -9.44 16.72
N LEU A 476 -18.39 -10.75 16.66
CA LEU A 476 -18.29 -11.51 15.43
C LEU A 476 -19.15 -12.77 15.52
N ARG A 477 -19.70 -13.19 14.38
CA ARG A 477 -20.46 -14.44 14.26
C ARG A 477 -20.02 -15.21 13.01
N PRO A 478 -20.24 -16.54 12.95
CA PRO A 478 -20.10 -17.27 11.70
C PRO A 478 -20.96 -16.62 10.60
N GLY A 479 -20.44 -16.51 9.39
CA GLY A 479 -21.12 -15.89 8.25
C GLY A 479 -20.93 -14.38 8.15
N TYR A 480 -20.20 -13.75 9.07
CA TYR A 480 -19.82 -12.34 8.92
C TYR A 480 -18.84 -12.17 7.75
N PRO A 481 -18.83 -10.99 7.09
CA PRO A 481 -17.90 -10.73 6.01
C PRO A 481 -16.48 -10.56 6.52
N GLN A 482 -15.48 -10.81 5.65
CA GLN A 482 -14.07 -10.52 5.94
C GLN A 482 -13.50 -11.14 7.23
N LEU A 483 -14.01 -12.29 7.71
CA LEU A 483 -13.38 -12.98 8.86
C LEU A 483 -11.95 -13.46 8.54
N TYR A 484 -11.59 -13.51 7.26
CA TYR A 484 -10.23 -13.76 6.77
C TYR A 484 -9.28 -12.56 6.91
N PHE A 485 -9.79 -11.38 7.30
CA PHE A 485 -9.03 -10.13 7.42
C PHE A 485 -9.54 -9.27 8.58
N LEU A 486 -9.16 -9.62 9.81
CA LEU A 486 -9.59 -8.94 11.04
C LEU A 486 -9.15 -7.48 11.13
N TRP A 487 -8.20 -7.05 10.30
CA TRP A 487 -7.77 -5.65 10.22
C TRP A 487 -8.90 -4.69 9.81
N GLY A 488 -9.85 -5.20 9.00
CA GLY A 488 -11.04 -4.45 8.61
C GLY A 488 -11.98 -4.14 9.78
N TRP A 489 -11.88 -4.92 10.87
CA TRP A 489 -12.76 -4.85 12.02
C TRP A 489 -12.17 -3.96 13.11
N GLY A 490 -13.01 -3.16 13.75
CA GLY A 490 -12.60 -2.23 14.81
C GLY A 490 -13.38 -2.44 16.10
N PHE A 491 -12.76 -2.12 17.25
CA PHE A 491 -13.46 -2.13 18.54
C PHE A 491 -14.47 -0.98 18.63
N HIS A 492 -15.33 -0.98 19.66
CA HIS A 492 -16.29 0.10 19.95
C HIS A 492 -15.70 1.52 19.67
N ARG A 493 -16.40 2.32 18.85
CA ARG A 493 -15.97 3.64 18.31
C ARG A 493 -14.80 3.65 17.31
N GLY A 494 -14.39 2.49 16.78
CA GLY A 494 -13.40 2.38 15.69
C GLY A 494 -11.97 2.76 16.09
N GLN A 495 -11.70 2.93 17.39
CA GLN A 495 -10.43 3.47 17.90
C GLN A 495 -9.24 2.55 17.57
N ASP A 496 -9.43 1.24 17.70
CA ASP A 496 -8.42 0.22 17.47
C ASP A 496 -8.93 -0.90 16.56
N VAL A 497 -8.01 -1.71 16.04
CA VAL A 497 -8.27 -2.84 15.15
C VAL A 497 -8.42 -4.15 15.91
N ALA A 498 -9.26 -5.05 15.41
CA ALA A 498 -9.48 -6.37 16.01
C ALA A 498 -8.24 -7.28 16.00
N THR A 499 -7.21 -6.93 15.21
CA THR A 499 -5.94 -7.66 15.24
C THR A 499 -5.15 -7.45 16.54
N LEU A 500 -5.49 -6.40 17.30
CA LEU A 500 -4.86 -6.08 18.60
C LEU A 500 -5.61 -6.68 19.79
N THR A 501 -6.50 -7.63 19.54
CA THR A 501 -7.23 -8.32 20.59
C THR A 501 -6.27 -9.08 21.50
N GLN A 502 -6.56 -9.01 22.80
CA GLN A 502 -5.81 -9.67 23.86
C GLN A 502 -6.61 -10.77 24.55
N SER A 503 -7.93 -10.75 24.40
CA SER A 503 -8.78 -11.83 24.92
C SER A 503 -10.04 -12.04 24.10
N ILE A 504 -10.64 -13.22 24.26
CA ILE A 504 -11.87 -13.63 23.60
C ILE A 504 -12.88 -14.19 24.60
N SER A 505 -14.15 -13.91 24.38
CA SER A 505 -15.27 -14.48 25.14
C SER A 505 -16.51 -14.69 24.28
N LEU A 506 -17.56 -15.28 24.85
CA LEU A 506 -18.90 -15.25 24.23
C LEU A 506 -19.54 -13.86 24.39
N CYS A 507 -20.40 -13.48 23.44
CA CYS A 507 -21.08 -12.19 23.47
C CYS A 507 -21.89 -11.96 24.75
N GLY A 508 -21.82 -10.73 25.28
CA GLY A 508 -22.47 -10.36 26.53
C GLY A 508 -21.69 -10.75 27.80
N TYR A 509 -20.45 -11.24 27.68
CA TYR A 509 -19.58 -11.56 28.83
C TYR A 509 -19.46 -10.40 29.82
N SER A 510 -19.13 -9.22 29.31
CA SER A 510 -18.90 -8.03 30.12
C SER A 510 -20.19 -7.33 30.55
N CYS A 511 -21.36 -7.88 30.22
CA CYS A 511 -22.64 -7.28 30.51
C CYS A 511 -23.20 -7.81 31.85
N PRO A 512 -23.71 -6.94 32.73
CA PRO A 512 -24.30 -7.35 33.99
C PRO A 512 -25.42 -8.35 33.72
N ALA A 513 -25.53 -9.38 34.57
CA ALA A 513 -26.65 -10.30 34.51
C ALA A 513 -27.93 -9.47 34.58
N VAL A 514 -28.75 -9.53 33.52
CA VAL A 514 -30.06 -8.90 33.53
C VAL A 514 -30.85 -9.68 34.57
N THR A 515 -30.91 -9.15 35.80
CA THR A 515 -31.74 -9.70 36.86
C THR A 515 -33.17 -9.52 36.39
N THR A 516 -33.71 -10.54 35.73
CA THR A 516 -35.09 -10.59 35.26
C THR A 516 -36.02 -10.63 36.47
N LYS A 517 -36.21 -9.48 37.13
CA LYS A 517 -37.44 -9.21 37.85
C LYS A 517 -38.45 -8.75 36.80
N PRO A 518 -39.51 -9.52 36.54
CA PRO A 518 -40.56 -9.08 35.64
C PRO A 518 -41.29 -7.93 36.34
N THR A 519 -40.88 -6.70 36.06
CA THR A 519 -41.66 -5.52 36.43
C THR A 519 -42.10 -4.88 35.13
N HIS A 520 -43.28 -5.28 34.66
CA HIS A 520 -44.04 -4.50 33.68
C HIS A 520 -44.29 -3.13 34.29
N LYS A 521 -43.42 -2.16 34.00
CA LYS A 521 -43.73 -0.75 34.14
C LYS A 521 -43.78 -0.14 32.75
N THR A 522 -45.01 0.06 32.30
CA THR A 522 -45.38 0.95 31.21
C THR A 522 -44.67 2.29 31.40
N MET A 523 -43.67 2.59 30.56
CA MET A 523 -43.02 3.89 30.52
C MET A 523 -43.82 4.82 29.61
N THR A 524 -44.43 5.83 30.21
CA THR A 524 -44.97 7.01 29.53
C THR A 524 -43.80 7.94 29.19
N PRO A 525 -43.67 8.44 27.94
CA PRO A 525 -42.56 9.31 27.57
C PRO A 525 -42.84 10.75 28.05
N THR A 526 -41.95 11.30 28.88
CA THR A 526 -41.94 12.73 29.23
C THR A 526 -40.79 13.40 28.49
N THR A 527 -41.14 14.16 27.46
CA THR A 527 -40.21 15.00 26.68
C THR A 527 -39.81 16.23 27.50
N LYS A 528 -38.52 16.39 27.80
CA LYS A 528 -37.95 17.68 28.21
C LYS A 528 -36.91 18.10 27.17
N THR A 529 -37.28 19.11 26.40
CA THR A 529 -36.43 19.80 25.44
C THR A 529 -35.62 20.85 26.18
N THR A 530 -34.29 20.78 26.10
CA THR A 530 -33.39 21.83 26.57
C THR A 530 -32.69 22.40 25.34
N VAL A 531 -33.00 23.66 25.02
CA VAL A 531 -32.35 24.46 23.99
C VAL A 531 -31.04 24.99 24.56
N LEU A 532 -29.93 24.82 23.84
CA LEU A 532 -28.65 25.45 24.14
C LEU A 532 -28.21 26.26 22.91
N GLU A 533 -28.14 27.58 23.09
CA GLU A 533 -27.69 28.55 22.10
C GLU A 533 -26.17 28.51 21.94
N GLU A 534 -25.74 28.69 20.69
CA GLU A 534 -24.37 28.83 20.22
C GLU A 534 -24.06 30.31 19.97
N PRO A 535 -22.85 30.81 20.26
CA PRO A 535 -22.38 32.05 19.66
C PRO A 535 -21.24 31.82 18.65
N VAL A 536 -21.53 32.18 17.42
CA VAL A 536 -20.63 32.39 16.27
C VAL A 536 -19.67 33.55 16.54
N THR A 537 -18.40 33.43 16.19
CA THR A 537 -17.57 34.60 15.83
C THR A 537 -16.52 34.32 14.73
N ASN A 538 -16.72 35.05 13.65
CA ASN A 538 -15.79 35.84 12.83
C ASN A 538 -14.72 35.21 11.91
N GLN A 539 -14.94 35.57 10.64
CA GLN A 539 -14.07 35.60 9.47
C GLN A 539 -12.73 36.32 9.70
N SER A 540 -11.68 35.84 9.02
CA SER A 540 -10.57 36.69 8.57
C SER A 540 -10.25 36.42 7.10
N LYS A 541 -10.16 37.51 6.35
CA LYS A 541 -9.72 37.61 4.95
C LYS A 541 -8.21 37.38 4.88
N PHE A 542 -7.74 36.63 3.88
CA PHE A 542 -6.33 36.68 3.47
C PHE A 542 -6.22 37.06 2.00
N HIS A 543 -5.43 38.10 1.75
CA HIS A 543 -5.14 38.69 0.45
C HIS A 543 -4.14 37.83 -0.32
N VAL A 544 -4.43 37.60 -1.60
CA VAL A 544 -3.52 37.05 -2.61
C VAL A 544 -2.63 38.18 -3.13
N HIS A 545 -1.31 37.97 -3.09
CA HIS A 545 -0.35 38.76 -3.86
C HIS A 545 0.25 37.84 -4.94
N GLU A 546 -0.04 38.17 -6.19
CA GLU A 546 0.47 37.54 -7.40
C GLU A 546 1.69 38.36 -7.85
N ASN A 547 2.86 37.73 -7.94
CA ASN A 547 4.04 38.32 -8.57
C ASN A 547 4.40 37.51 -9.81
N VAL A 548 4.19 38.16 -10.95
CA VAL A 548 4.66 37.83 -12.28
C VAL A 548 6.17 38.01 -12.33
N ASN A 549 6.89 37.06 -12.93
CA ASN A 549 8.22 37.29 -13.45
C ASN A 549 8.38 36.53 -14.78
N ASP A 550 8.57 37.32 -15.84
CA ASP A 550 8.98 36.90 -17.17
C ASP A 550 10.47 36.54 -17.20
N SER A 551 10.82 35.51 -17.97
CA SER A 551 12.14 35.41 -18.58
C SER A 551 12.06 34.76 -19.96
N GLN A 552 12.33 35.58 -20.97
CA GLN A 552 12.60 35.19 -22.36
C GLN A 552 13.93 34.44 -22.43
N GLY A 553 13.95 33.32 -23.15
CA GLY A 553 15.15 32.65 -23.63
C GLY A 553 15.09 32.55 -25.15
N GLU A 554 16.13 33.02 -25.82
CA GLU A 554 16.30 33.13 -27.27
C GLU A 554 16.33 31.76 -27.96
N GLU A 555 15.50 31.59 -28.99
CA GLU A 555 15.56 30.45 -29.93
C GLU A 555 16.49 30.78 -31.11
N GLN A 556 17.42 29.85 -31.39
CA GLN A 556 18.26 29.89 -32.58
C GLN A 556 17.46 29.48 -33.83
N THR A 557 17.28 30.42 -34.75
CA THR A 557 16.62 30.23 -36.04
C THR A 557 17.49 29.46 -37.04
N LEU A 558 17.00 28.28 -37.44
CA LEU A 558 17.45 27.59 -38.66
C LEU A 558 16.80 28.26 -39.88
N HIS A 559 17.61 28.90 -40.72
CA HIS A 559 17.16 29.51 -41.97
C HIS A 559 16.86 28.41 -43.02
N LEU A 560 15.62 27.94 -43.05
CA LEU A 560 15.04 27.33 -44.25
C LEU A 560 14.50 28.43 -45.18
N PRO A 561 14.64 28.30 -46.50
CA PRO A 561 14.05 29.25 -47.43
C PRO A 561 12.53 29.28 -47.25
N VAL A 562 11.96 30.48 -47.17
CA VAL A 562 10.58 30.77 -46.76
C VAL A 562 9.53 29.92 -47.49
N TRP A 563 9.77 29.59 -48.76
CA TRP A 563 8.87 28.75 -49.55
C TRP A 563 8.80 27.29 -49.06
N ALA A 564 9.89 26.74 -48.51
CA ALA A 564 9.92 25.37 -47.99
C ALA A 564 9.11 25.27 -46.68
N ILE A 565 9.22 26.28 -45.82
CA ILE A 565 8.40 26.40 -44.61
C ILE A 565 6.93 26.50 -44.98
N LEU A 566 6.58 27.29 -46.00
CA LEU A 566 5.21 27.44 -46.47
C LEU A 566 4.61 26.10 -46.95
N LEU A 567 5.38 25.29 -47.69
CA LEU A 567 4.93 23.97 -48.17
C LEU A 567 4.77 22.95 -47.04
N ILE A 568 5.65 22.97 -46.03
CA ILE A 568 5.52 22.12 -44.84
C ILE A 568 4.26 22.49 -44.05
N ILE A 569 4.02 23.80 -43.84
CA ILE A 569 2.81 24.28 -43.16
C ILE A 569 1.54 23.88 -43.92
N LEU A 570 1.51 24.07 -45.25
CA LEU A 570 0.38 23.64 -46.08
C LEU A 570 0.14 22.13 -46.02
N GLY A 571 1.20 21.32 -46.02
CA GLY A 571 1.11 19.86 -45.86
C GLY A 571 0.51 19.44 -44.52
N ILE A 572 1.00 20.03 -43.42
CA ILE A 572 0.48 19.76 -42.06
C ILE A 572 -0.99 20.17 -41.96
N LEU A 573 -1.34 21.37 -42.45
CA LEU A 573 -2.71 21.87 -42.44
C LEU A 573 -3.65 21.00 -43.28
N SER A 574 -3.21 20.50 -44.44
CA SER A 574 -4.00 19.57 -45.25
C SER A 574 -4.22 18.23 -44.56
N ILE A 575 -3.21 17.68 -43.87
CA ILE A 575 -3.32 16.42 -43.14
C ILE A 575 -4.22 16.57 -41.92
N MET A 576 -4.07 17.65 -41.15
CA MET A 576 -4.94 17.95 -40.01
C MET A 576 -6.39 18.20 -40.45
N GLY A 577 -6.59 18.89 -41.58
CA GLY A 577 -7.91 19.12 -42.16
C GLY A 577 -8.60 17.82 -42.57
N LEU A 578 -7.88 16.91 -43.22
CA LEU A 578 -8.41 15.60 -43.63
C LEU A 578 -8.69 14.68 -42.44
N ALA A 579 -7.80 14.64 -41.44
CA ALA A 579 -8.00 13.85 -40.22
C ALA A 579 -9.17 14.39 -39.39
N GLY A 580 -9.31 15.72 -39.29
CA GLY A 580 -10.44 16.38 -38.65
C GLY A 580 -11.76 16.11 -39.36
N PHE A 581 -11.79 16.21 -40.71
CA PHE A 581 -13.00 15.93 -41.49
C PHE A 581 -13.43 14.47 -41.40
N ALA A 582 -12.48 13.51 -41.45
CA ALA A 582 -12.79 12.10 -41.25
C ALA A 582 -13.35 11.82 -39.84
N GLY A 583 -12.80 12.48 -38.81
CA GLY A 583 -13.30 12.41 -37.45
C GLY A 583 -14.72 12.97 -37.28
N VAL A 584 -15.05 14.08 -37.94
CA VAL A 584 -16.38 14.71 -37.79
C VAL A 584 -17.47 13.99 -38.60
N TYR A 585 -17.15 13.42 -39.77
CA TYR A 585 -18.15 12.78 -40.62
C TYR A 585 -18.38 11.29 -40.35
N PHE A 586 -17.37 10.52 -39.91
CA PHE A 586 -17.54 9.08 -39.69
C PHE A 586 -18.07 8.72 -38.29
N PHE A 587 -17.75 9.52 -37.26
CA PHE A 587 -18.15 9.21 -35.89
C PHE A 587 -19.66 9.33 -35.60
N PRO A 588 -20.43 10.28 -36.17
CA PRO A 588 -21.87 10.35 -35.92
C PRO A 588 -22.63 9.15 -36.53
N ARG A 589 -22.20 8.66 -37.70
CA ARG A 589 -22.88 7.58 -38.41
C ARG A 589 -22.63 6.20 -37.78
N TYR A 590 -21.43 5.97 -37.23
CA TYR A 590 -21.10 4.72 -36.54
C TYR A 590 -21.78 4.59 -35.15
N ARG A 591 -22.10 5.73 -34.50
CA ARG A 591 -22.76 5.76 -33.19
C ARG A 591 -24.22 5.28 -33.21
N ASN A 592 -24.88 5.35 -34.37
CA ASN A 592 -26.33 5.14 -34.47
C ASN A 592 -26.75 3.75 -34.95
N GLU A 593 -25.86 2.95 -35.55
CA GLU A 593 -26.30 1.70 -36.20
C GLU A 593 -25.92 0.42 -35.42
N HIS A 594 -24.94 0.41 -34.50
CA HIS A 594 -24.42 -0.85 -33.93
C HIS A 594 -24.04 -0.77 -32.43
N LEU A 595 -25.03 -0.59 -31.54
CA LEU A 595 -24.88 -0.92 -30.11
C LEU A 595 -25.74 -2.14 -29.76
N PRO A 596 -25.16 -3.35 -29.67
CA PRO A 596 -25.79 -4.44 -28.94
C PRO A 596 -25.86 -4.06 -27.47
N SER A 597 -27.05 -4.11 -26.90
CA SER A 597 -27.33 -3.94 -25.47
C SER A 597 -26.56 -4.96 -24.63
N TYR A 598 -25.38 -4.59 -24.15
CA TYR A 598 -24.72 -5.27 -23.03
C TYR A 598 -24.95 -4.44 -21.77
N GLU A 599 -25.78 -4.95 -20.87
CA GLU A 599 -26.01 -4.40 -19.52
C GLU A 599 -24.73 -4.57 -18.69
N VAL A 600 -23.96 -3.48 -18.57
CA VAL A 600 -22.90 -3.37 -17.56
C VAL A 600 -23.58 -3.07 -16.23
N GLY A 601 -23.64 -4.06 -15.35
CA GLY A 601 -24.26 -3.94 -14.03
C GLY A 601 -23.65 -2.80 -13.21
N ARG A 602 -24.50 -1.89 -12.72
CA ARG A 602 -24.10 -0.79 -11.84
C ARG A 602 -23.84 -1.31 -10.43
N ALA A 603 -22.63 -1.11 -9.92
CA ALA A 603 -22.31 -1.33 -8.52
C ALA A 603 -22.84 -0.15 -7.67
N VAL A 604 -23.47 -0.44 -6.54
CA VAL A 604 -23.97 0.57 -5.59
C VAL A 604 -23.07 0.59 -4.36
N ILE A 605 -22.52 1.76 -4.04
CA ILE A 605 -21.71 2.00 -2.83
C ILE A 605 -22.60 2.62 -1.77
N TYR A 606 -22.48 2.22 -0.52
CA TYR A 606 -23.23 2.84 0.58
C TYR A 606 -22.28 3.60 1.52
N LYS A 607 -22.58 4.85 1.88
CA LYS A 607 -21.78 5.63 2.85
C LYS A 607 -22.63 6.02 4.05
N SER A 608 -22.13 5.82 5.27
CA SER A 608 -22.77 6.23 6.53
C SER A 608 -22.29 7.61 6.98
N GLN A 609 -23.18 8.52 7.34
CA GLN A 609 -22.84 9.79 8.01
C GLN A 609 -23.26 9.76 9.48
N SER A 610 -22.31 10.07 10.37
CA SER A 610 -22.58 10.48 11.76
C SER A 610 -22.19 11.94 11.92
N GLU A 611 -22.93 12.69 12.75
CA GLU A 611 -22.47 13.98 13.26
C GLU A 611 -21.32 13.69 14.24
N ASN A 612 -20.11 14.14 13.91
CA ASN A 612 -18.99 14.11 14.85
C ASN A 612 -19.34 15.10 15.97
N LEU A 613 -19.71 14.56 17.14
CA LEU A 613 -19.80 15.29 18.42
C LEU A 613 -18.49 15.15 19.19
#